data_AF-A0AAV7RX28-F1
#
_entry.id   AF-A0AAV7RX28-F1
#
_cell.length_a   1.000
_cell.length_b   1.000
_cell.length_c   1.000
_cell.angle_alpha   90.00
_cell.angle_beta   90.00
_cell.angle_gamma   90.00
#
_symmetry.space_group_name_H-M   'P 1'
#
loop_
_entity.id
_entity.type
_entity.pdbx_description
1 polymer ?
#
loop_
_entity_poly.entity_id
_entity_poly.type
_entity_poly.pdbx_seq_one_letter_code
_entity_poly.pdbx_strand_id
1 'polypeptide(L)'
;MAALPDQETELRSLRAKVTDLEDWSRQDNIRLFGIPERKEGSEIKAFLQSLLPDLFGIEFSLPPEFQRVYRIGPPHKATSDKPRPIIACFLRHEKAQQVLSAAKTQGPASLDCHEIRVSADFSRLTNEKRS
;
A
#
# COMPACT_ATOMS: atom_id res chain seq x y z
N MET A 1 -22.39 -10.30 -40.36
CA MET A 1 -22.08 -10.40 -38.92
C MET A 1 -21.03 -9.36 -38.55
N ALA A 2 -21.44 -8.12 -38.31
CA ALA A 2 -20.54 -7.05 -37.85
C ALA A 2 -21.29 -6.15 -36.87
N ALA A 3 -21.26 -6.51 -35.59
CA ALA A 3 -21.77 -5.72 -34.46
C ALA A 3 -20.77 -5.78 -33.28
N LEU A 4 -19.47 -5.87 -33.60
CA LEU A 4 -18.37 -6.00 -32.65
C LEU A 4 -17.73 -4.69 -32.15
N PRO A 5 -17.71 -3.55 -32.89
CA PRO A 5 -16.94 -2.39 -32.45
C PRO A 5 -17.58 -1.65 -31.27
N ASP A 6 -18.90 -1.70 -31.15
CA ASP A 6 -19.64 -1.05 -30.07
C ASP A 6 -19.39 -1.76 -28.73
N GLN A 7 -19.53 -3.09 -28.71
CA GLN A 7 -19.29 -3.90 -27.51
C GLN A 7 -17.84 -3.83 -27.02
N GLU A 8 -16.86 -3.85 -27.92
CA GLU A 8 -15.46 -3.74 -27.53
C GLU A 8 -15.14 -2.36 -26.94
N THR A 9 -15.75 -1.31 -27.50
CA THR A 9 -15.62 0.06 -27.00
C THR A 9 -16.26 0.20 -25.62
N GLU A 10 -17.47 -0.32 -25.43
CA GLU A 10 -18.14 -0.35 -24.13
C GLU A 10 -17.34 -1.12 -23.08
N LEU A 11 -16.80 -2.30 -23.43
CA LEU A 11 -15.97 -3.09 -22.53
C LEU A 11 -14.70 -2.33 -22.10
N ARG A 12 -14.04 -1.62 -23.02
CA ARG A 12 -12.88 -0.78 -22.69
C ARG A 12 -13.28 0.36 -21.76
N SER A 13 -14.39 1.04 -22.03
CA SER A 13 -14.91 2.13 -21.20
C SER A 13 -15.25 1.65 -19.79
N LEU A 14 -15.92 0.50 -19.69
CA LEU A 14 -16.27 -0.10 -18.40
C LEU A 14 -15.02 -0.52 -17.62
N ARG A 15 -14.03 -1.13 -18.28
CA ARG A 15 -12.75 -1.47 -17.64
C ARG A 15 -12.02 -0.24 -17.13
N ALA A 16 -11.98 0.85 -17.89
CA ALA A 16 -11.39 2.10 -17.45
C ALA A 16 -12.09 2.63 -16.20
N LYS A 17 -13.43 2.71 -16.25
CA LYS A 17 -14.24 3.17 -15.11
C LYS A 17 -14.06 2.32 -13.85
N VAL A 18 -14.00 0.99 -13.99
CA VAL A 18 -13.75 0.08 -12.86
C VAL A 18 -12.35 0.30 -12.29
N THR A 19 -11.34 0.48 -13.15
CA THR A 19 -9.97 0.77 -12.72
C THR A 19 -9.90 2.06 -11.91
N ASP A 20 -10.54 3.12 -12.39
CA ASP A 20 -10.57 4.41 -11.71
C ASP A 20 -11.29 4.32 -10.37
N LEU A 21 -12.40 3.58 -10.28
CA LEU A 21 -13.11 3.34 -9.02
C LEU A 21 -12.29 2.53 -8.03
N GLU A 22 -11.55 1.51 -8.51
CA GLU A 22 -10.64 0.74 -7.66
C GLU A 22 -9.51 1.61 -7.11
N ASP A 23 -8.87 2.41 -7.97
CA ASP A 23 -7.77 3.30 -7.57
C ASP A 23 -8.27 4.36 -6.58
N TRP A 24 -9.43 4.96 -6.85
CA TRP A 24 -10.05 5.92 -5.93
C TRP A 24 -10.33 5.30 -4.57
N SER A 25 -10.87 4.07 -4.55
CA SER A 25 -11.14 3.36 -3.29
C SER A 25 -9.86 2.98 -2.52
N ARG A 26 -8.71 2.89 -3.20
CA ARG A 26 -7.42 2.52 -2.59
C ARG A 26 -6.47 3.71 -2.43
N GLN A 27 -6.92 4.91 -2.75
CA GLN A 27 -6.09 6.12 -2.73
C GLN A 27 -5.51 6.44 -1.35
N ASP A 28 -6.18 6.01 -0.27
CA ASP A 28 -5.74 6.17 1.11
C ASP A 28 -4.92 4.99 1.65
N ASN A 29 -4.68 3.97 0.80
CA ASN A 29 -3.92 2.80 1.15
C ASN A 29 -2.45 2.96 0.77
N ILE A 30 -1.56 2.56 1.69
CA ILE A 30 -0.16 2.30 1.38
C ILE A 30 0.13 0.81 1.52
N ARG A 31 1.09 0.33 0.74
CA ARG A 31 1.70 -1.00 0.88
C ARG A 31 3.09 -0.88 1.47
N LEU A 32 3.31 -1.59 2.56
CA LEU A 32 4.61 -1.75 3.20
C LEU A 32 5.16 -3.13 2.89
N PHE A 33 6.41 -3.19 2.46
CA PHE A 33 7.14 -4.42 2.15
C PHE A 33 8.34 -4.58 3.06
N GLY A 34 8.74 -5.82 3.34
CA GLY A 34 10.00 -6.11 4.06
C GLY A 34 9.92 -6.06 5.58
N ILE A 35 8.76 -5.74 6.16
CA ILE A 35 8.56 -5.81 7.62
C ILE A 35 8.54 -7.28 8.06
N PRO A 36 9.44 -7.74 8.95
CA PRO A 36 9.45 -9.13 9.43
C PRO A 36 8.13 -9.54 10.08
N GLU A 37 7.74 -10.80 9.92
CA GLU A 37 6.53 -11.30 10.59
C GLU A 37 6.73 -11.36 12.12
N ARG A 38 5.64 -11.18 12.88
CA ARG A 38 5.61 -11.22 14.37
C ARG A 38 6.30 -10.05 15.08
N LYS A 39 7.09 -9.24 14.37
CA LYS A 39 7.70 -8.03 14.93
C LYS A 39 6.66 -6.98 15.35
N GLU A 40 5.49 -7.01 14.74
CA GLU A 40 4.40 -6.07 15.00
C GLU A 40 3.72 -6.29 16.36
N GLY A 41 3.94 -7.45 16.99
CA GLY A 41 3.22 -7.85 18.20
C GLY A 41 1.74 -8.14 17.94
N SER A 42 0.90 -7.90 18.94
CA SER A 42 -0.55 -8.09 18.86
C SER A 42 -1.28 -6.97 18.12
N GLU A 43 -0.70 -5.77 18.05
CA GLU A 43 -1.34 -4.57 17.52
C GLU A 43 -0.53 -3.90 16.40
N ILE A 44 -0.76 -4.34 15.16
CA ILE A 44 -0.08 -3.82 13.96
C ILE A 44 -0.32 -2.30 13.79
N LYS A 45 -1.49 -1.78 14.21
CA LYS A 45 -1.79 -0.35 14.16
C LYS A 45 -0.82 0.48 14.99
N ALA A 46 -0.67 0.13 16.28
CA ALA A 46 0.22 0.84 17.20
C ALA A 46 1.68 0.75 16.72
N PHE A 47 2.09 -0.43 16.25
CA PHE A 47 3.42 -0.62 15.66
C PHE A 47 3.68 0.31 14.47
N LEU A 48 2.73 0.47 13.54
CA LEU A 48 2.91 1.38 12.40
C LEU A 48 2.87 2.86 12.81
N GLN A 49 2.15 3.21 13.88
CA GLN A 49 2.12 4.58 14.38
C GLN A 49 3.48 5.04 14.89
N SER A 50 4.25 4.17 15.54
CA SER A 50 5.62 4.46 15.95
C SER A 50 6.63 4.26 14.81
N LEU A 51 6.45 3.21 14.00
CA LEU A 51 7.43 2.87 12.96
C LEU A 51 7.49 3.93 11.87
N LEU A 52 6.38 4.40 11.31
CA LEU A 52 6.40 5.29 10.13
C LEU A 52 7.14 6.63 10.37
N PRO A 53 6.93 7.34 11.50
CA PRO A 53 7.73 8.51 11.86
C PRO A 53 9.21 8.19 11.93
N ASP A 54 9.59 7.13 12.64
CA ASP A 54 10.99 6.75 12.86
C ASP A 54 11.67 6.33 11.55
N LEU A 55 10.93 5.61 10.70
CA LEU A 55 11.46 5.04 9.46
C LEU A 55 11.78 6.12 8.42
N PHE A 56 10.93 7.15 8.35
CA PHE A 56 10.98 8.18 7.32
C PHE A 56 11.28 9.58 7.86
N GLY A 57 11.65 9.71 9.14
CA GLY A 57 11.90 11.00 9.79
C GLY A 57 10.73 11.98 9.65
N ILE A 58 9.50 11.49 9.69
CA ILE A 58 8.30 12.31 9.50
C ILE A 58 7.78 12.77 10.85
N GLU A 59 7.72 14.08 11.05
CA GLU A 59 6.97 14.66 12.16
C GLU A 59 5.50 14.83 11.77
N PHE A 60 4.64 13.98 12.33
CA PHE A 60 3.21 14.21 12.22
C PHE A 60 2.73 15.13 13.35
N SER A 61 1.90 16.12 12.99
CA SER A 61 1.19 16.97 13.98
C SER A 61 0.36 16.17 14.99
N LEU A 62 -0.21 15.05 14.54
CA LEU A 62 -0.93 14.06 15.33
C LEU A 62 -0.57 12.66 14.80
N PRO A 63 -0.55 11.62 15.65
CA PRO A 63 -0.28 10.26 15.21
C PRO A 63 -1.17 9.85 14.02
N PRO A 64 -0.64 9.09 13.05
CA PRO A 64 -1.44 8.64 11.92
C PRO A 64 -2.57 7.73 12.39
N GLU A 65 -3.79 8.03 11.94
CA GLU A 65 -4.97 7.24 12.22
C GLU A 65 -5.24 6.28 11.05
N PHE A 66 -5.55 5.03 11.38
CA PHE A 66 -5.82 4.00 10.39
C PHE A 66 -7.25 3.49 10.52
N GLN A 67 -7.98 3.48 9.39
CA GLN A 67 -9.22 2.73 9.30
C GLN A 67 -8.92 1.24 9.50
N ARG A 68 -8.00 0.71 8.70
CA ARG A 68 -7.68 -0.73 8.66
C ARG A 68 -6.19 -0.95 8.44
N VAL A 69 -5.63 -1.98 9.07
CA VAL A 69 -4.26 -2.43 8.85
C VAL A 69 -4.26 -3.95 8.87
N TYR A 70 -3.71 -4.58 7.84
CA TYR A 70 -3.66 -6.04 7.73
C TYR A 70 -2.55 -6.52 6.80
N ARG A 71 -2.09 -7.76 7.00
CA ARG A 71 -1.16 -8.46 6.11
C ARG A 71 -1.93 -9.10 4.94
N ILE A 72 -1.39 -9.02 3.73
CA ILE A 72 -1.99 -9.64 2.53
C ILE A 72 -1.54 -11.10 2.44
N GLY A 73 -2.48 -12.01 2.16
CA GLY A 73 -2.19 -13.41 1.83
C GLY A 73 -2.16 -14.37 3.02
N PRO A 74 -2.10 -15.69 2.77
CA PRO A 74 -2.12 -16.71 3.82
C PRO A 74 -0.87 -16.61 4.71
N PRO A 75 -0.96 -16.91 6.02
CA PRO A 75 0.22 -16.93 6.88
C PRO A 75 1.31 -17.84 6.33
N HIS A 76 2.57 -17.37 6.32
CA HIS A 76 3.68 -18.23 5.92
C HIS A 76 3.91 -19.34 6.94
N LYS A 77 4.23 -20.53 6.44
CA LYS A 77 4.56 -21.70 7.28
C LYS A 77 6.00 -21.64 7.80
N ALA A 78 6.89 -20.97 7.06
CA ALA A 78 8.30 -20.85 7.39
C ALA A 78 8.72 -19.38 7.54
N THR A 79 9.63 -19.12 8.47
CA THR A 79 10.23 -17.79 8.72
C THR A 79 11.23 -17.35 7.65
N SER A 80 11.63 -18.26 6.76
CA SER A 80 12.55 -17.98 5.65
C SER A 80 11.86 -17.40 4.42
N ASP A 81 10.52 -17.36 4.39
CA ASP A 81 9.78 -16.81 3.28
C ASP A 81 9.84 -15.27 3.30
N LYS A 82 9.72 -14.67 2.11
CA LYS A 82 9.65 -13.20 1.97
C LYS A 82 8.49 -12.67 2.82
N PRO A 83 8.70 -11.68 3.71
CA PRO A 83 7.63 -11.20 4.59
C PRO A 83 6.43 -10.68 3.82
N ARG A 84 5.21 -10.99 4.29
CA ARG A 84 3.97 -10.55 3.64
C ARG A 84 3.85 -9.03 3.61
N PRO A 85 3.36 -8.42 2.52
CA PRO A 85 3.09 -6.99 2.52
C PRO A 85 2.00 -6.64 3.54
N ILE A 86 2.10 -5.47 4.16
CA ILE A 86 1.04 -4.88 4.97
C ILE A 86 0.32 -3.82 4.14
N ILE A 87 -1.01 -3.85 4.12
CA ILE A 87 -1.82 -2.72 3.67
C ILE A 87 -2.22 -1.92 4.89
N ALA A 88 -1.87 -0.63 4.89
CA ALA A 88 -2.34 0.33 5.86
C ALA A 88 -3.25 1.34 5.16
N CYS A 89 -4.52 1.34 5.55
CA CYS A 89 -5.56 2.25 5.06
C CYS A 89 -5.68 3.42 6.05
N PHE A 90 -5.22 4.60 5.64
CA PHE A 90 -5.26 5.79 6.47
C PHE A 90 -6.68 6.34 6.55
N LEU A 91 -6.99 7.02 7.65
CA LEU A 91 -8.23 7.77 7.78
C LEU A 91 -8.19 9.09 7.01
N ARG A 92 -6.99 9.67 6.83
CA ARG A 92 -6.77 10.94 6.15
C ARG A 92 -5.78 10.76 5.01
N HIS A 93 -6.22 11.11 3.80
CA HIS A 93 -5.41 11.04 2.59
C HIS A 93 -4.05 11.75 2.71
N GLU A 94 -4.03 12.93 3.33
CA GLU A 94 -2.84 13.77 3.51
C GLU A 94 -1.70 13.03 4.21
N LYS A 95 -2.02 12.21 5.22
CA LYS A 95 -1.03 11.43 5.97
C LYS A 95 -0.43 10.31 5.11
N ALA A 96 -1.25 9.63 4.30
CA ALA A 96 -0.77 8.65 3.34
C ALA A 96 0.17 9.29 2.32
N GLN A 97 -0.19 10.46 1.77
CA GLN A 97 0.65 11.20 0.83
C GLN A 97 1.97 11.66 1.44
N GLN A 98 1.95 12.13 2.69
CA GLN A 98 3.16 12.53 3.40
C GLN A 98 4.15 11.36 3.52
N VAL A 99 3.66 10.17 3.89
CA VAL A 99 4.48 8.95 3.95
C VAL A 99 5.02 8.56 2.58
N LEU A 100 4.17 8.55 1.55
CA LEU A 100 4.57 8.19 0.19
C LEU A 100 5.61 9.15 -0.38
N SER A 101 5.46 10.45 -0.11
CA SER A 101 6.41 11.48 -0.52
C SER A 101 7.75 11.29 0.20
N ALA A 102 7.74 11.09 1.52
CA ALA A 102 8.96 10.88 2.29
C ALA A 102 9.70 9.61 1.83
N ALA A 103 8.98 8.51 1.63
CA ALA A 103 9.55 7.27 1.10
C ALA A 103 10.16 7.45 -0.29
N LYS A 104 9.55 8.26 -1.15
CA LYS A 104 10.11 8.56 -2.48
C LYS A 104 11.38 9.41 -2.39
N THR A 105 11.43 10.37 -1.47
CA THR A 105 12.58 11.26 -1.30
C THR A 105 13.77 10.58 -0.63
N GLN A 106 13.53 9.76 0.40
CA GLN A 106 14.59 9.10 1.16
C GLN A 106 15.00 7.75 0.56
N GLY A 107 14.12 7.11 -0.19
CA GLY A 107 14.36 5.78 -0.74
C GLY A 107 14.03 4.65 0.25
N PRO A 108 14.54 3.43 -0.02
CA PRO A 108 14.33 2.28 0.86
C PRO A 108 14.93 2.52 2.24
N ALA A 109 14.15 2.26 3.29
CA ALA A 109 14.63 2.36 4.67
C ALA A 109 15.08 1.00 5.19
N SER A 110 15.91 0.97 6.24
CA SER A 110 16.38 -0.28 6.85
C SER A 110 15.83 -0.44 8.25
N LEU A 111 15.30 -1.63 8.56
CA LEU A 111 14.83 -2.03 9.89
C LEU A 111 15.40 -3.41 10.23
N ASP A 112 16.23 -3.51 11.27
CA ASP A 112 16.91 -4.75 11.70
C ASP A 112 17.53 -5.53 10.53
N CYS A 113 18.29 -4.85 9.67
CA CYS A 113 18.90 -5.41 8.45
C CYS A 113 17.92 -5.81 7.33
N HIS A 114 16.62 -5.52 7.47
CA HIS A 114 15.63 -5.71 6.41
C HIS A 114 15.35 -4.40 5.68
N GLU A 115 15.38 -4.45 4.35
CA GLU A 115 14.98 -3.32 3.51
C GLU A 115 13.46 -3.19 3.47
N ILE A 116 12.97 -2.05 3.95
CA ILE A 116 11.56 -1.67 3.90
C ILE A 116 11.32 -0.74 2.73
N ARG A 117 10.32 -1.12 1.92
CA ARG A 117 9.83 -0.30 0.81
C ARG A 117 8.39 0.06 1.04
N VAL A 118 8.01 1.26 0.63
CA VAL A 118 6.63 1.73 0.66
C VAL A 118 6.19 2.11 -0.74
N SER A 119 4.99 1.70 -1.12
CA SER A 119 4.35 2.10 -2.36
C SER A 119 2.88 2.44 -2.12
N ALA A 120 2.28 3.17 -3.06
CA ALA A 120 0.82 3.29 -3.11
C ALA A 120 0.19 1.96 -3.56
N ASP A 121 -1.07 1.74 -3.17
CA ASP A 121 -1.84 0.53 -3.50
C ASP A 121 -2.72 0.76 -4.74
N PHE A 122 -2.14 0.66 -5.94
CA PHE A 122 -2.92 0.80 -7.16
C PHE A 122 -3.63 -0.50 -7.55
N SER A 123 -4.67 -0.35 -8.38
CA SER A 123 -5.25 -1.41 -9.19
C SER A 123 -4.18 -2.08 -10.06
N ARG A 124 -4.49 -3.29 -10.52
CA ARG A 124 -3.55 -4.08 -11.33
C ARG A 124 -3.17 -3.33 -12.61
N LEU A 125 -4.16 -2.81 -13.34
CA LEU A 125 -3.95 -2.12 -14.60
C LEU A 125 -3.13 -0.83 -14.43
N THR A 126 -3.34 -0.10 -13.33
CA THR A 126 -2.56 1.11 -13.04
C THR A 126 -1.13 0.79 -12.61
N ASN A 127 -0.91 -0.30 -11.85
CA ASN A 127 0.43 -0.78 -11.56
C ASN A 127 1.19 -1.21 -12.83
N GLU A 128 0.54 -1.95 -13.74
CA GLU A 128 1.14 -2.41 -15.00
C GLU A 128 1.57 -1.23 -15.90
N LYS A 129 0.84 -0.11 -15.91
CA LYS A 129 1.21 1.10 -16.65
C LYS A 129 2.37 1.89 -16.04
N ARG A 130 2.62 1.70 -14.75
CA ARG A 130 3.63 2.46 -13.97
C ARG A 130 4.93 1.68 -13.74
N SER A 131 4.93 0.37 -14.03
CA SER A 131 6.10 -0.52 -13.95
C SER A 131 6.92 -0.41 -15.22
#